data_AF-A0A963ECD0-F1
#
_entry.id   AF-A0A963ECD0-F1
#
_cell.length_a   1.000
_cell.length_b   1.000
_cell.length_c   1.000
_cell.angle_alpha   90.00
_cell.angle_beta   90.00
_cell.angle_gamma   90.00
#
_symmetry.space_group_name_H-M   'P 1'
#
loop_
_entity.id
_entity.type
_entity.pdbx_description
1 polymer ?
#
loop_
_entity_poly.entity_id
_entity_poly.type
_entity_poly.pdbx_seq_one_letter_code
_entity_poly.pdbx_strand_id
1 'polypeptide(L)'
;MLWLTWLMQYGGGIAALPMALALIPAFFGARKNADDLIRAQRSALFFSILLFGIGGIIGFMISGSNVTIPAHYHGSIVAVTLAFMGVIYHALPRIGFRKPSGAMARFQPSIYAAGQMMHVIGLAWSGGYGVQRKTAGAAQGLESIEKIVSMGMMGLGGLIAIIGGTLFLIVVFKAMWPEKRL
;
A
#
# COMPACT_ATOMS: atom_id res chain seq x y z
N MET A 1 1.23 28.77 4.51
CA MET A 1 1.26 27.73 3.46
C MET A 1 2.50 26.84 3.56
N LEU A 2 3.70 27.42 3.80
CA LEU A 2 4.95 26.66 4.00
C LEU A 2 4.83 25.54 5.06
N TRP A 3 4.29 25.82 6.24
CA TRP A 3 4.19 24.87 7.35
C TRP A 3 3.54 23.52 6.99
N LEU A 4 2.54 23.51 6.11
CA LEU A 4 1.87 22.27 5.66
C LEU A 4 2.77 21.45 4.73
N THR A 5 3.55 22.11 3.88
CA THR A 5 4.53 21.44 3.02
C THR A 5 5.65 20.81 3.86
N TRP A 6 6.14 21.54 4.87
CA TRP A 6 7.13 21.01 5.82
C TRP A 6 6.58 19.83 6.62
N LEU A 7 5.31 19.88 7.04
CA LEU A 7 4.64 18.77 7.71
C LEU A 7 4.56 17.53 6.79
N MET A 8 4.26 17.69 5.51
CA MET A 8 4.22 16.59 4.53
C MET A 8 5.61 16.02 4.23
N GLN A 9 6.63 16.87 4.11
CA GLN A 9 8.00 16.45 3.82
C GLN A 9 8.68 15.78 5.02
N TYR A 10 8.53 16.34 6.23
CA TYR A 10 9.32 15.96 7.40
C TYR A 10 8.51 15.35 8.55
N GLY A 11 7.24 15.72 8.70
CA GLY A 11 6.47 15.40 9.91
C GLY A 11 6.14 13.92 10.06
N GLY A 12 5.38 13.36 9.12
CA GLY A 12 4.87 11.98 9.24
C GLY A 12 5.94 10.89 9.07
N GLY A 13 6.90 11.10 8.16
CA GLY A 13 7.91 10.10 7.81
C GLY A 13 8.96 9.86 8.90
N ILE A 14 9.44 10.93 9.54
CA ILE A 14 10.48 10.84 10.58
C ILE A 14 9.92 10.21 11.86
N ALA A 15 8.68 10.55 12.24
CA ALA A 15 8.05 10.01 13.45
C ALA A 15 7.80 8.49 13.38
N ALA A 16 7.59 7.93 12.18
CA ALA A 16 7.38 6.50 12.00
C ALA A 16 8.68 5.68 11.96
N LEU A 17 9.82 6.32 11.71
CA LEU A 17 11.11 5.64 11.55
C LEU A 17 11.53 4.84 12.81
N PRO A 18 11.44 5.37 14.05
CA PRO A 18 11.79 4.59 15.24
C PRO A 18 10.92 3.34 15.42
N MET A 19 9.63 3.45 15.11
CA MET A 19 8.70 2.31 15.18
C MET A 19 9.05 1.24 14.15
N ALA A 20 9.37 1.64 12.91
CA ALA A 20 9.79 0.72 11.86
C ALA A 20 11.10 -0.01 12.24
N LEU A 21 12.09 0.72 12.78
CA LEU A 21 13.37 0.15 13.23
C LEU A 21 13.17 -0.85 14.37
N ALA A 22 12.28 -0.57 15.32
CA ALA A 22 11.97 -1.48 16.44
C ALA A 22 11.35 -2.82 15.99
N LEU A 23 10.74 -2.87 14.80
CA LEU A 23 10.12 -4.08 14.26
C LEU A 23 11.10 -4.97 13.48
N ILE A 24 12.28 -4.47 13.10
CA ILE A 24 13.29 -5.22 12.32
C ILE A 24 13.68 -6.54 13.02
N PRO A 25 14.01 -6.58 14.34
CA PRO A 25 14.37 -7.83 15.02
C PRO A 25 13.24 -8.87 15.02
N ALA A 26 11.97 -8.43 15.03
CA ALA A 26 10.82 -9.31 15.07
C ALA A 26 10.67 -10.16 13.80
N PHE A 27 11.20 -9.70 12.66
CA PHE A 27 11.22 -10.47 11.41
C PHE A 27 12.26 -11.60 11.41
N PHE A 28 13.39 -11.42 12.09
CA PHE A 28 14.46 -12.42 12.15
C PHE A 28 14.22 -13.53 13.19
N GLY A 29 13.45 -13.26 14.24
CA GLY A 29 13.05 -14.26 15.25
C GLY A 29 11.82 -15.10 14.89
N ALA A 30 11.21 -14.85 13.72
CA ALA A 30 9.90 -15.36 13.38
C ALA A 30 9.93 -16.86 12.97
N ARG A 31 9.17 -17.73 13.67
CA ARG A 31 9.11 -19.18 13.37
C ARG A 31 8.76 -19.48 11.90
N LYS A 32 9.44 -20.50 11.31
CA LYS A 32 9.30 -20.93 9.89
C LYS A 32 7.96 -21.62 9.56
N ASN A 33 7.36 -22.34 10.52
CA ASN A 33 6.07 -23.02 10.34
C ASN A 33 4.89 -22.12 10.71
N ALA A 34 4.68 -21.08 9.90
CA ALA A 34 3.52 -20.20 10.00
C ALA A 34 2.38 -20.73 9.11
N ASP A 35 1.16 -20.76 9.65
CA ASP A 35 -0.06 -20.97 8.88
C ASP A 35 -0.36 -19.78 7.93
N ASP A 36 -1.35 -19.94 7.04
CA ASP A 36 -1.71 -18.91 6.05
C ASP A 36 -2.08 -17.57 6.68
N LEU A 37 -2.71 -17.56 7.85
CA LEU A 37 -3.10 -16.34 8.55
C LEU A 37 -1.85 -15.57 9.01
N ILE A 38 -0.93 -16.24 9.69
CA ILE A 38 0.31 -15.62 10.17
C ILE A 38 1.14 -15.13 8.98
N ARG A 39 1.19 -15.88 7.87
CA ARG A 39 1.85 -15.46 6.64
C ARG A 39 1.24 -14.19 6.05
N ALA A 40 -0.09 -14.12 5.99
CA ALA A 40 -0.80 -12.93 5.51
C ALA A 40 -0.53 -11.71 6.40
N GLN A 41 -0.60 -11.86 7.72
CA GLN A 41 -0.32 -10.79 8.68
C GLN A 41 1.13 -10.28 8.59
N ARG A 42 2.11 -11.19 8.51
CA ARG A 42 3.52 -10.83 8.32
C ARG A 42 3.74 -10.12 6.99
N SER A 43 3.11 -10.61 5.93
CA SER A 43 3.18 -9.99 4.59
C SER A 43 2.61 -8.56 4.63
N ALA A 44 1.42 -8.39 5.21
CA ALA A 44 0.78 -7.09 5.38
C ALA A 44 1.66 -6.11 6.17
N LEU A 45 2.23 -6.55 7.30
CA LEU A 45 3.12 -5.71 8.10
C LEU A 45 4.39 -5.32 7.32
N PHE A 46 5.05 -6.30 6.70
CA PHE A 46 6.27 -6.06 5.94
C PHE A 46 6.05 -5.06 4.80
N PHE A 47 5.04 -5.31 3.96
CA PHE A 47 4.75 -4.44 2.83
C PHE A 47 4.20 -3.09 3.26
N SER A 48 3.50 -3.00 4.38
CA SER A 48 3.09 -1.72 4.97
C SER A 48 4.32 -0.88 5.33
N ILE A 49 5.27 -1.44 6.06
CA ILE A 49 6.52 -0.72 6.42
C ILE A 49 7.26 -0.29 5.15
N LEU A 50 7.38 -1.18 4.16
CA LEU A 50 8.06 -0.90 2.91
C LEU A 50 7.39 0.23 2.12
N LEU A 51 6.06 0.16 1.90
CA LEU A 51 5.30 1.18 1.20
C LEU A 51 5.33 2.52 1.94
N PHE A 52 5.24 2.50 3.27
CA PHE A 52 5.32 3.72 4.09
C PHE A 52 6.69 4.39 3.94
N GLY A 53 7.76 3.59 3.98
CA GLY A 53 9.13 4.08 3.75
C GLY A 53 9.29 4.69 2.35
N ILE A 54 8.78 4.02 1.31
CA ILE A 54 8.78 4.53 -0.06
C ILE A 54 7.99 5.85 -0.16
N GLY A 55 6.79 5.90 0.43
CA GLY A 55 5.98 7.11 0.49
C GLY A 55 6.73 8.25 1.18
N GLY A 56 7.37 7.98 2.33
CA GLY A 56 8.19 8.95 3.05
C GLY A 56 9.35 9.49 2.21
N ILE A 57 10.11 8.62 1.54
CA ILE A 57 11.21 9.01 0.64
C ILE A 57 10.69 9.92 -0.49
N ILE A 58 9.58 9.55 -1.12
CA ILE A 58 8.96 10.34 -2.19
C ILE A 58 8.48 11.71 -1.67
N GLY A 59 8.12 11.81 -0.39
CA GLY A 59 7.75 13.07 0.25
C GLY A 59 8.84 14.14 0.11
N PHE A 60 10.11 13.76 0.27
CA PHE A 60 11.26 14.66 0.08
C PHE A 60 11.48 15.08 -1.37
N MET A 61 10.91 14.34 -2.33
CA MET A 61 11.01 14.64 -3.77
C MET A 61 9.89 15.59 -4.24
N ILE A 62 8.95 15.97 -3.37
CA ILE A 62 7.85 16.87 -3.72
C ILE A 62 8.40 18.25 -4.08
N SER A 63 8.19 18.63 -5.33
CA SER A 63 8.42 19.99 -5.85
C SER A 63 7.24 20.40 -6.72
N GLY A 64 6.73 21.62 -6.51
CA GLY A 64 5.55 22.12 -7.24
C GLY A 64 4.25 21.36 -6.91
N SER A 65 3.31 21.33 -7.85
CA SER A 65 1.95 20.76 -7.70
C SER A 65 1.67 19.64 -8.72
N ASN A 66 2.57 18.67 -8.82
CA ASN A 66 2.49 17.56 -9.77
C ASN A 66 2.05 16.24 -9.10
N VAL A 67 2.09 15.14 -9.87
CA VAL A 67 1.70 13.80 -9.40
C VAL A 67 2.68 13.14 -8.41
N THR A 68 3.81 13.77 -8.09
CA THR A 68 4.68 13.33 -6.98
C THR A 68 3.96 13.48 -5.63
N ILE A 69 3.06 14.45 -5.48
CA ILE A 69 2.21 14.60 -4.29
C ILE A 69 1.33 13.36 -4.09
N PRO A 70 0.51 12.93 -5.07
CA PRO A 70 -0.20 11.65 -4.97
C PRO A 70 0.71 10.45 -4.81
N ALA A 71 1.89 10.40 -5.41
CA ALA A 71 2.82 9.29 -5.18
C ALA A 71 3.15 9.13 -3.68
N HIS A 72 3.51 10.23 -3.01
CA HIS A 72 3.84 10.27 -1.58
C HIS A 72 2.67 9.78 -0.71
N TYR A 73 1.48 10.38 -0.87
CA TYR A 73 0.36 10.02 0.01
C TYR A 73 -0.25 8.67 -0.34
N HIS A 74 -0.20 8.20 -1.60
CA HIS A 74 -0.59 6.82 -1.89
C HIS A 74 0.38 5.86 -1.20
N GLY A 75 1.70 6.05 -1.30
CA GLY A 75 2.65 5.21 -0.55
C GLY A 75 2.36 5.19 0.96
N SER A 76 2.10 6.35 1.55
CA SER A 76 1.92 6.51 2.99
C SER A 76 0.54 6.01 3.49
N ILE A 77 -0.55 6.45 2.88
CA ILE A 77 -1.93 6.11 3.32
C ILE A 77 -2.23 4.65 3.02
N VAL A 78 -1.83 4.15 1.84
CA VAL A 78 -2.07 2.76 1.46
C VAL A 78 -1.26 1.81 2.34
N ALA A 79 -0.06 2.19 2.76
CA ALA A 79 0.68 1.43 3.76
C ALA A 79 -0.11 1.27 5.07
N VAL A 80 -0.75 2.35 5.55
CA VAL A 80 -1.62 2.30 6.74
C VAL A 80 -2.82 1.39 6.48
N THR A 81 -3.46 1.50 5.31
CA THR A 81 -4.55 0.60 4.89
C THR A 81 -4.12 -0.86 4.91
N LEU A 82 -2.93 -1.18 4.40
CA LEU A 82 -2.40 -2.55 4.38
C LEU A 82 -2.11 -3.08 5.79
N ALA A 83 -1.60 -2.24 6.71
CA ALA A 83 -1.48 -2.61 8.11
C ALA A 83 -2.85 -2.93 8.73
N PHE A 84 -3.87 -2.10 8.47
CA PHE A 84 -5.23 -2.36 8.93
C PHE A 84 -5.82 -3.65 8.33
N MET A 85 -5.54 -3.98 7.07
CA MET A 85 -5.94 -5.27 6.50
C MET A 85 -5.36 -6.45 7.29
N GLY A 86 -4.06 -6.37 7.66
CA GLY A 86 -3.42 -7.36 8.53
C GLY A 86 -4.05 -7.43 9.92
N VAL A 87 -4.39 -6.28 10.52
CA VAL A 87 -5.11 -6.20 11.80
C VAL A 87 -6.50 -6.82 11.72
N ILE A 88 -7.25 -6.58 10.64
CA ILE A 88 -8.57 -7.20 10.44
C ILE A 88 -8.45 -8.71 10.36
N TYR A 89 -7.48 -9.23 9.62
CA TYR A 89 -7.22 -10.67 9.58
C TYR A 89 -6.92 -11.23 10.98
N HIS A 90 -6.20 -10.48 11.81
CA HIS A 90 -5.93 -10.84 13.20
C HIS A 90 -7.16 -10.75 14.11
N ALA A 91 -8.01 -9.75 13.92
CA ALA A 91 -9.16 -9.45 14.77
C ALA A 91 -10.33 -10.40 14.53
N LEU A 92 -10.62 -10.79 13.28
CA LEU A 92 -11.75 -11.64 12.91
C LEU A 92 -11.97 -12.87 13.83
N PRO A 93 -10.98 -13.75 14.04
CA PRO A 93 -11.15 -14.91 14.93
C PRO A 93 -11.31 -14.55 16.41
N ARG A 94 -10.86 -13.36 16.84
CA ARG A 94 -10.95 -12.89 18.24
C ARG A 94 -12.32 -12.31 18.58
N ILE A 95 -13.06 -11.87 17.56
CA ILE A 95 -14.40 -11.31 17.71
C ILE A 95 -15.50 -12.29 17.29
N GLY A 96 -15.17 -13.59 17.19
CA GLY A 96 -16.13 -14.68 16.96
C GLY A 96 -16.38 -15.04 15.49
N PHE A 97 -15.66 -14.46 14.53
CA PHE A 97 -15.73 -14.88 13.13
C PHE A 97 -14.74 -16.01 12.82
N ARG A 98 -14.85 -16.59 11.63
CA ARG A 98 -13.93 -17.64 11.20
C ARG A 98 -12.54 -17.07 10.90
N LYS A 99 -11.54 -17.93 11.01
CA LYS A 99 -10.16 -17.61 10.65
C LYS A 99 -10.03 -17.44 9.12
N PRO A 100 -9.51 -16.29 8.63
CA PRO A 100 -9.10 -16.17 7.23
C PRO A 100 -8.08 -17.25 6.86
N SER A 101 -8.31 -17.99 5.77
CA SER A 101 -7.47 -19.11 5.37
C SER A 101 -7.40 -19.28 3.84
N GLY A 102 -6.43 -20.07 3.38
CA GLY A 102 -6.24 -20.41 1.98
C GLY A 102 -5.41 -19.41 1.18
N ALA A 103 -5.15 -19.75 -0.07
CA ALA A 103 -4.26 -19.02 -0.96
C ALA A 103 -4.68 -17.55 -1.16
N MET A 104 -5.98 -17.27 -1.22
CA MET A 104 -6.49 -15.89 -1.37
C MET A 104 -6.03 -15.02 -0.20
N ALA A 105 -6.25 -15.45 1.05
CA ALA A 105 -5.82 -14.71 2.23
C ALA A 105 -4.29 -14.55 2.28
N ARG A 106 -3.55 -15.60 1.91
CA ARG A 106 -2.08 -15.60 1.92
C ARG A 106 -1.48 -14.60 0.93
N PHE A 107 -1.97 -14.57 -0.31
CA PHE A 107 -1.39 -13.76 -1.38
C PHE A 107 -1.99 -12.36 -1.48
N GLN A 108 -3.18 -12.13 -0.93
CA GLN A 108 -3.86 -10.84 -0.98
C GLN A 108 -2.96 -9.65 -0.57
N PRO A 109 -2.24 -9.68 0.57
CA PRO A 109 -1.41 -8.55 0.97
C PRO A 109 -0.30 -8.24 -0.02
N SER A 110 0.33 -9.28 -0.57
CA SER A 110 1.43 -9.13 -1.54
C SER A 110 0.93 -8.63 -2.90
N ILE A 111 -0.24 -9.08 -3.36
CA ILE A 111 -0.86 -8.60 -4.62
C ILE A 111 -1.23 -7.12 -4.47
N TYR A 112 -1.89 -6.76 -3.36
CA TYR A 112 -2.25 -5.37 -3.08
C TYR A 112 -1.01 -4.48 -3.03
N ALA A 113 0.02 -4.91 -2.29
CA ALA A 113 1.27 -4.17 -2.15
C ALA A 113 2.01 -4.02 -3.48
N ALA A 114 2.14 -5.09 -4.27
CA ALA A 114 2.84 -5.03 -5.56
C ALA A 114 2.17 -4.07 -6.54
N GLY A 115 0.83 -4.11 -6.63
CA GLY A 115 0.07 -3.15 -7.43
C GLY A 115 0.29 -1.71 -6.96
N GLN A 116 0.27 -1.48 -5.65
CA GLN A 116 0.46 -0.15 -5.07
C GLN A 116 1.89 0.37 -5.22
N MET A 117 2.91 -0.49 -5.11
CA MET A 117 4.30 -0.11 -5.40
C MET A 117 4.45 0.31 -6.86
N MET A 118 3.92 -0.48 -7.80
CA MET A 118 3.91 -0.13 -9.23
C MET A 118 3.16 1.19 -9.48
N HIS A 119 2.01 1.38 -8.83
CA HIS A 119 1.20 2.59 -8.92
C HIS A 119 1.97 3.83 -8.45
N VAL A 120 2.56 3.76 -7.26
CA VAL A 120 3.33 4.83 -6.62
C VAL A 120 4.60 5.16 -7.42
N ILE A 121 5.31 4.15 -7.93
CA ILE A 121 6.50 4.35 -8.76
C ILE A 121 6.13 5.04 -10.08
N GLY A 122 5.04 4.60 -10.73
CA GLY A 122 4.54 5.25 -11.94
C GLY A 122 4.16 6.72 -11.73
N LEU A 123 3.52 7.04 -10.60
CA LEU A 123 3.24 8.43 -10.21
C LEU A 123 4.51 9.23 -9.93
N ALA A 124 5.46 8.69 -9.16
CA ALA A 124 6.68 9.41 -8.83
C ALA A 124 7.53 9.69 -10.09
N TRP A 125 7.62 8.70 -10.99
CA TRP A 125 8.32 8.86 -12.27
C TRP A 125 7.64 9.92 -13.14
N SER A 126 6.35 9.79 -13.43
CA SER A 126 5.61 10.79 -14.23
C SER A 126 5.67 12.20 -13.62
N GLY A 127 5.66 12.29 -12.28
CA GLY A 127 5.80 13.54 -11.54
C GLY A 127 7.15 14.22 -11.75
N GLY A 128 8.23 13.43 -11.84
CA GLY A 128 9.57 13.90 -12.21
C GLY A 128 9.63 14.52 -13.62
N TYR A 129 8.73 14.12 -14.52
CA TYR A 129 8.55 14.73 -15.85
C TYR A 129 7.46 15.83 -15.87
N GLY A 130 7.00 16.26 -14.70
CA GLY A 130 6.08 17.40 -14.56
C GLY A 130 4.61 17.09 -14.87
N VAL A 131 4.19 15.82 -14.89
CA VAL A 131 2.76 15.48 -15.06
C VAL A 131 1.96 16.08 -13.91
N GLN A 132 0.97 16.90 -14.25
CA GLN A 132 0.20 17.64 -13.26
C GLN A 132 -0.81 16.72 -12.56
N ARG A 133 -1.08 16.98 -11.28
CA ARG A 133 -2.18 16.33 -10.58
C ARG A 133 -3.51 16.99 -10.96
N LYS A 134 -4.62 16.27 -10.80
CA LYS A 134 -5.98 16.77 -11.06
C LYS A 134 -6.21 17.21 -12.52
N THR A 135 -5.45 16.65 -13.45
CA THR A 135 -5.66 16.78 -14.89
C THR A 135 -5.96 15.42 -15.50
N ALA A 136 -6.66 15.38 -16.63
CA ALA A 136 -7.04 14.15 -17.31
C ALA A 136 -7.19 14.39 -18.82
N GLY A 137 -7.10 13.32 -19.61
CA GLY A 137 -7.22 13.38 -21.07
C GLY A 137 -6.12 14.23 -21.69
N ALA A 138 -6.46 15.05 -22.70
CA ALA A 138 -5.50 15.93 -23.35
C ALA A 138 -4.80 16.90 -22.38
N ALA A 139 -5.51 17.36 -21.34
CA ALA A 139 -4.96 18.27 -20.33
C ALA A 139 -3.86 17.64 -19.45
N GLN A 140 -3.64 16.33 -19.55
CA GLN A 140 -2.58 15.63 -18.82
C GLN A 140 -1.19 15.81 -19.47
N GLY A 141 -1.13 16.26 -20.73
CA GLY A 141 0.12 16.62 -21.41
C GLY A 141 1.11 15.45 -21.55
N LEU A 142 0.60 14.26 -21.89
CA LEU A 142 1.38 13.03 -22.08
C LEU A 142 2.08 12.99 -23.45
N GLU A 143 2.95 13.97 -23.69
CA GLU A 143 3.58 14.18 -24.99
C GLU A 143 4.89 13.40 -25.17
N SER A 144 5.50 12.93 -24.08
CA SER A 144 6.75 12.16 -24.12
C SER A 144 6.52 10.69 -23.74
N ILE A 145 7.40 9.81 -24.24
CA ILE A 145 7.31 8.37 -23.99
C ILE A 145 7.41 8.04 -22.50
N GLU A 146 8.23 8.79 -21.75
CA GLU A 146 8.40 8.61 -20.31
C GLU A 146 7.10 8.90 -19.58
N LYS A 147 6.39 9.99 -19.94
CA LYS A 147 5.07 10.31 -19.37
C LYS A 147 4.05 9.24 -19.70
N ILE A 148 4.01 8.75 -20.93
CA ILE A 148 3.05 7.72 -21.37
C ILE A 148 3.30 6.40 -20.63
N VAL A 149 4.55 5.91 -20.62
CA VAL A 149 4.90 4.63 -20.01
C VAL A 149 4.72 4.67 -18.49
N SER A 150 5.18 5.73 -17.82
CA SER A 150 5.04 5.86 -16.37
C SER A 150 3.57 6.01 -15.94
N MET A 151 2.74 6.73 -16.71
CA MET A 151 1.30 6.80 -16.45
C MET A 151 0.59 5.47 -16.74
N GLY A 152 1.00 4.73 -17.77
CA GLY A 152 0.51 3.38 -18.03
C GLY A 152 0.84 2.42 -16.90
N MET A 153 2.07 2.47 -16.38
CA MET A 153 2.51 1.71 -15.21
C MET A 153 1.70 2.06 -13.96
N MET A 154 1.46 3.36 -13.75
CA MET A 154 0.58 3.83 -12.68
C MET A 154 -0.81 3.20 -12.79
N GLY A 155 -1.43 3.25 -13.97
CA GLY A 155 -2.76 2.69 -14.20
C GLY A 155 -2.82 1.18 -13.97
N LEU A 156 -1.85 0.44 -14.51
CA LEU A 156 -1.74 -1.01 -14.33
C LEU A 156 -1.54 -1.39 -12.87
N GLY A 157 -0.65 -0.69 -12.16
CA GLY A 157 -0.46 -0.87 -10.72
C GLY A 157 -1.74 -0.64 -9.93
N GLY A 158 -2.50 0.40 -10.28
CA GLY A 158 -3.81 0.68 -9.70
C GLY A 158 -4.80 -0.47 -9.91
N LEU A 159 -4.85 -1.06 -11.11
CA LEU A 159 -5.70 -2.22 -11.39
C LEU A 159 -5.31 -3.45 -10.56
N ILE A 160 -4.01 -3.76 -10.47
CA ILE A 160 -3.50 -4.87 -9.65
C ILE A 160 -3.86 -4.63 -8.18
N ALA A 161 -3.74 -3.39 -7.70
CA ALA A 161 -4.13 -3.02 -6.35
C ALA A 161 -5.63 -3.20 -6.11
N ILE A 162 -6.50 -2.86 -7.07
CA ILE A 162 -7.94 -3.11 -6.98
C ILE A 162 -8.24 -4.60 -6.86
N ILE A 163 -7.52 -5.45 -7.60
CA ILE A 163 -7.63 -6.92 -7.47
C ILE A 163 -7.27 -7.34 -6.04
N GLY A 164 -6.12 -6.87 -5.52
CA GLY A 164 -5.70 -7.14 -4.14
C GLY A 164 -6.72 -6.64 -3.10
N GLY A 165 -7.35 -5.49 -3.30
CA GLY A 165 -8.37 -4.96 -2.40
C GLY A 165 -9.66 -5.78 -2.45
N THR A 166 -10.07 -6.19 -3.65
CA THR A 166 -11.24 -7.06 -3.84
C THR A 166 -11.04 -8.43 -3.19
N LEU A 167 -9.85 -9.01 -3.32
CA LEU A 167 -9.50 -10.26 -2.63
C LEU A 167 -9.63 -10.14 -1.11
N PHE A 168 -9.24 -8.99 -0.54
CA PHE A 168 -9.41 -8.74 0.89
C PHE A 168 -10.88 -8.79 1.29
N LEU A 169 -11.74 -8.08 0.55
CA LEU A 169 -13.19 -8.09 0.80
C LEU A 169 -13.76 -9.51 0.71
N ILE A 170 -13.43 -10.26 -0.34
CA ILE A 170 -13.89 -11.64 -0.51
C ILE A 170 -13.48 -12.53 0.68
N VAL A 171 -12.23 -12.43 1.13
CA VAL A 171 -11.72 -13.21 2.26
C VAL A 171 -12.44 -12.84 3.56
N VAL A 172 -12.64 -11.54 3.82
CA VAL A 172 -13.34 -11.05 5.02
C VAL A 172 -14.80 -11.49 4.99
N PHE A 173 -15.51 -11.31 3.87
CA PHE A 173 -16.90 -11.73 3.74
C PHE A 173 -17.06 -13.24 3.94
N LYS A 174 -16.17 -14.05 3.35
CA LYS A 174 -16.16 -15.49 3.59
C LYS A 174 -15.97 -15.78 5.08
N ALA A 175 -15.00 -15.17 5.75
CA ALA A 175 -14.77 -15.39 7.18
C ALA A 175 -15.97 -15.02 8.06
N MET A 176 -16.71 -13.96 7.68
CA MET A 176 -17.89 -13.48 8.40
C MET A 176 -19.16 -14.27 8.07
N TRP A 177 -19.22 -14.95 6.93
CA TRP A 177 -20.40 -15.68 6.52
C TRP A 177 -20.65 -16.89 7.43
N PRO A 178 -21.90 -17.13 7.90
CA PRO A 178 -22.23 -18.27 8.73
C PRO A 178 -21.97 -19.59 8.01
N GLU A 179 -21.40 -20.55 8.73
CA GLU A 179 -21.35 -21.93 8.23
C GLU A 179 -22.74 -22.54 8.34
N LYS A 180 -23.22 -23.23 7.30
CA LYS A 180 -24.40 -24.10 7.46
C LYS A 180 -24.01 -25.15 8.49
N ARG A 181 -24.59 -25.11 9.69
CA ARG A 181 -24.59 -26.25 10.60
C ARG A 181 -25.35 -27.38 9.88
N LEU A 182 -24.61 -28.30 9.27
CA LEU A 182 -25.12 -29.60 8.83
C LEU A 182 -25.22 -30.52 10.04
#